data_AF-A0A6M1M5Y6-F1
#
_entry.id   AF-A0A6M1M5Y6-F1
#
_cell.length_a   1.000
_cell.length_b   1.000
_cell.length_c   1.000
_cell.angle_alpha   90.00
_cell.angle_beta   90.00
_cell.angle_gamma   90.00
#
_symmetry.space_group_name_H-M   'P 1'
#
loop_
_entity.id
_entity.type
_entity.pdbx_description
1 polymer ?
#
loop_
_entity_poly.entity_id
_entity_poly.type
_entity_poly.pdbx_seq_one_letter_code
_entity_poly.pdbx_strand_id
1 'polypeptide(L)'
;MDRPTGRTLSRLLMRSLLGGFLGSLLAGLVAPDAARAQYYDGYGYRRAPAARPAPEPQRQFFWPWEDRPAVQAPPQDYGQPAPRSAYRTPRPRREREREREREVVRSREGRSVQRPKPRPAPVVARPAAPKPKTDPHTQIAVFGDSLADLLGQGLDTVYEANPDVVVIRRAKGDSGLVRKDVVDWPKAAEDYLKANPKVSYAVVMIGANDRQPLRDGDQTLDPLSERWRAVYRDRVDAFLKVFTDRKVPVVWVGEPPMKSDTLSADITSLNEIARDRVQRAGGVYVDIWPAFVDENNRYAASGPDLEGQPAKLRTADGVHFTQAGARKAAHFADVEIRRLIEAKGGTPALPDAVSSLTPEAPPAAGLPKLDDDAAIDRLITAMLPSLPEPPGIPALPVKPAAGPVLPLTRNEVAPGGGLVTGRPRVEGDAGYTLERSLTRGVAPPPQPGRADDFRWPRG
;
A
#
# COMPACT_ATOMS: atom_id res chain seq x y z
N MET A 1 -47.33 -6.48 -41.14
CA MET A 1 -48.73 -6.90 -40.92
C MET A 1 -48.77 -7.80 -39.70
N ASP A 2 -49.31 -7.22 -38.63
CA ASP A 2 -50.04 -7.77 -37.49
C ASP A 2 -49.91 -9.24 -37.04
N ARG A 3 -49.66 -9.36 -35.72
CA ARG A 3 -50.07 -10.49 -34.84
C ARG A 3 -51.62 -10.52 -34.69
N PRO A 4 -52.33 -11.32 -33.83
CA PRO A 4 -51.88 -12.21 -32.74
C PRO A 4 -52.74 -13.47 -32.41
N THR A 5 -52.35 -14.15 -31.31
CA THR A 5 -53.16 -14.78 -30.22
C THR A 5 -53.79 -16.19 -30.31
N GLY A 6 -53.56 -16.98 -29.23
CA GLY A 6 -54.56 -17.87 -28.58
C GLY A 6 -54.21 -19.38 -28.50
N ARG A 7 -53.59 -19.88 -27.43
CA ARG A 7 -54.15 -20.60 -26.24
C ARG A 7 -54.74 -22.02 -26.48
N THR A 8 -54.16 -23.03 -25.80
CA THR A 8 -54.89 -24.09 -25.02
C THR A 8 -53.94 -24.86 -24.07
N LEU A 9 -54.49 -25.29 -22.92
CA LEU A 9 -53.88 -26.03 -21.80
C LEU A 9 -54.19 -27.54 -21.91
N SER A 10 -53.34 -28.42 -21.35
CA SER A 10 -53.79 -29.45 -20.37
C SER A 10 -52.65 -30.20 -19.67
N ARG A 11 -52.95 -30.70 -18.47
CA ARG A 11 -52.11 -31.35 -17.43
C ARG A 11 -51.98 -32.87 -17.65
N LEU A 12 -50.91 -33.51 -17.15
CA LEU A 12 -51.01 -34.83 -16.47
C LEU A 12 -49.79 -35.15 -15.57
N LEU A 13 -50.07 -35.87 -14.48
CA LEU A 13 -49.23 -36.29 -13.33
C LEU A 13 -48.45 -37.62 -13.55
N MET A 14 -47.43 -37.85 -12.69
CA MET A 14 -46.99 -39.07 -11.94
C MET A 14 -45.44 -39.17 -11.95
N ARG A 15 -44.66 -39.12 -10.83
CA ARG A 15 -44.56 -39.87 -9.56
C ARG A 15 -44.23 -41.39 -9.69
N SER A 16 -42.97 -41.71 -9.37
CA SER A 16 -42.52 -42.62 -8.29
C SER A 16 -41.83 -43.95 -8.65
N LEU A 17 -40.91 -44.31 -7.73
CA LEU A 17 -40.36 -45.62 -7.32
C LEU A 17 -39.05 -46.10 -7.98
N LEU A 18 -38.15 -46.84 -7.32
CA LEU A 18 -37.69 -47.04 -5.92
C LEU A 18 -36.67 -48.21 -5.97
N GLY A 19 -35.76 -48.29 -4.98
CA GLY A 19 -35.11 -49.55 -4.55
C GLY A 19 -33.59 -49.57 -4.73
N GLY A 20 -32.73 -49.74 -3.72
CA GLY A 20 -32.88 -50.20 -2.33
C GLY A 20 -32.26 -51.60 -2.15
N PHE A 21 -31.63 -51.82 -0.98
CA PHE A 21 -30.98 -53.04 -0.40
C PHE A 21 -29.45 -53.13 -0.50
N LEU A 22 -28.68 -53.56 0.51
CA LEU A 22 -28.80 -53.74 1.98
C LEU A 22 -27.41 -54.21 2.48
N GLY A 23 -27.03 -53.87 3.71
CA GLY A 23 -25.78 -54.35 4.34
C GLY A 23 -25.92 -55.60 5.22
N SER A 24 -24.77 -56.13 5.68
CA SER A 24 -24.52 -57.06 6.81
C SER A 24 -23.04 -57.50 6.75
N LEU A 25 -22.30 -57.91 7.78
CA LEU A 25 -22.31 -57.81 9.25
C LEU A 25 -20.92 -58.32 9.73
N LEU A 26 -20.59 -58.11 11.01
CA LEU A 26 -19.35 -58.45 11.74
C LEU A 26 -18.89 -59.92 11.72
N ALA A 27 -17.56 -60.15 11.90
CA ALA A 27 -17.00 -61.12 12.86
C ALA A 27 -15.49 -60.88 13.10
N GLY A 28 -15.09 -60.80 14.37
CA GLY A 28 -13.70 -60.87 14.81
C GLY A 28 -13.37 -62.24 15.41
N LEU A 29 -12.09 -62.63 15.40
CA LEU A 29 -11.57 -63.72 16.23
C LEU A 29 -10.08 -63.55 16.51
N VAL A 30 -9.75 -63.92 17.74
CA VAL A 30 -8.52 -63.72 18.53
C VAL A 30 -7.43 -64.75 18.18
N ALA A 31 -6.18 -64.39 18.49
CA ALA A 31 -4.90 -65.09 18.29
C ALA A 31 -4.80 -66.51 18.92
N PRO A 32 -3.68 -67.24 18.69
CA PRO A 32 -2.61 -67.17 19.69
C PRO A 32 -1.16 -67.17 19.17
N ASP A 33 -0.31 -66.77 20.11
CA ASP A 33 1.15 -66.60 20.09
C ASP A 33 1.89 -67.93 20.30
N ALA A 34 3.01 -68.19 19.60
CA ALA A 34 4.01 -69.18 20.00
C ALA A 34 5.37 -69.00 19.31
N ALA A 35 6.36 -68.68 20.15
CA ALA A 35 7.74 -69.17 20.14
C ALA A 35 8.74 -68.72 19.05
N ARG A 36 9.74 -67.98 19.55
CA ARG A 36 11.04 -67.68 18.95
C ARG A 36 11.81 -68.93 18.52
N ALA A 37 12.35 -68.90 17.30
CA ALA A 37 13.63 -69.52 16.96
C ALA A 37 14.41 -68.55 16.07
N GLN A 38 15.47 -67.99 16.62
CA GLN A 38 16.52 -67.29 15.87
C GLN A 38 17.48 -68.35 15.33
N TYR A 39 17.79 -68.35 14.03
CA TYR A 39 19.13 -68.56 13.46
C TYR A 39 19.10 -68.24 11.95
N TYR A 40 20.28 -67.88 11.44
CA TYR A 40 20.60 -67.08 10.25
C TYR A 40 20.29 -67.71 8.88
N ASP A 41 19.84 -66.87 7.94
CA ASP A 41 20.33 -66.68 6.55
C ASP A 41 19.39 -65.62 5.89
N GLY A 42 19.82 -64.46 5.38
CA GLY A 42 20.68 -64.27 4.22
C GLY A 42 19.91 -63.43 3.18
N TYR A 43 20.10 -62.10 3.20
CA TYR A 43 19.66 -61.08 2.23
C TYR A 43 18.16 -60.75 2.10
N GLY A 44 17.67 -59.87 2.99
CA GLY A 44 16.40 -59.14 2.83
C GLY A 44 16.62 -57.64 2.67
N TYR A 45 16.40 -57.09 1.47
CA TYR A 45 16.20 -55.64 1.31
C TYR A 45 14.75 -55.30 1.69
N ARG A 46 14.58 -54.69 2.87
CA ARG A 46 13.31 -54.11 3.32
C ARG A 46 13.06 -52.83 2.49
N ARG A 47 12.10 -52.87 1.56
CA ARG A 47 11.67 -51.71 0.76
C ARG A 47 11.04 -50.68 1.70
N ALA A 48 11.67 -49.52 1.84
CA ALA A 48 11.10 -48.38 2.57
C ALA A 48 9.77 -47.95 1.94
N PRO A 49 8.78 -47.46 2.72
CA PRO A 49 7.57 -46.89 2.14
C PRO A 49 7.97 -45.74 1.21
N ALA A 50 7.44 -45.74 -0.01
CA ALA A 50 7.70 -44.70 -0.99
C ALA A 50 7.40 -43.33 -0.36
N ALA A 51 8.44 -42.51 -0.23
CA ALA A 51 8.29 -41.13 0.20
C ALA A 51 7.31 -40.46 -0.77
N ARG A 52 6.23 -39.88 -0.24
CA ARG A 52 5.40 -38.96 -1.01
C ARG A 52 6.33 -37.89 -1.60
N PRO A 53 6.25 -37.58 -2.90
CA PRO A 53 7.04 -36.48 -3.43
C PRO A 53 6.73 -35.23 -2.61
N ALA A 54 7.78 -34.57 -2.12
CA ALA A 54 7.64 -33.28 -1.46
C ALA A 54 6.83 -32.36 -2.39
N PRO A 55 5.90 -31.53 -1.86
CA PRO A 55 5.20 -30.58 -2.70
C PRO A 55 6.24 -29.75 -3.46
N GLU A 56 6.11 -29.69 -4.79
CA GLU A 56 7.02 -28.89 -5.60
C GLU A 56 7.07 -27.47 -5.03
N PRO A 57 8.26 -26.90 -4.79
CA PRO A 57 8.34 -25.51 -4.37
C PRO A 57 7.64 -24.67 -5.44
N GLN A 58 6.69 -23.82 -5.03
CA GLN A 58 6.05 -22.86 -5.92
C GLN A 58 7.15 -22.17 -6.73
N ARG A 59 7.11 -22.32 -8.06
CA ARG A 59 8.10 -21.71 -8.94
C ARG A 59 8.02 -20.20 -8.77
N GLN A 60 8.97 -19.65 -8.04
CA GLN A 60 9.11 -18.21 -7.90
C GLN A 60 9.42 -17.66 -9.29
N PHE A 61 8.53 -16.79 -9.78
CA PHE A 61 8.81 -16.02 -10.98
C PHE A 61 9.93 -15.04 -10.66
N PHE A 62 11.00 -15.10 -11.46
CA PHE A 62 12.06 -14.13 -11.45
C PHE A 62 11.95 -13.27 -12.68
N TRP A 63 12.06 -11.97 -12.46
CA TRP A 63 12.14 -11.01 -13.54
C TRP A 63 13.41 -11.22 -14.38
N PRO A 64 13.41 -10.83 -15.65
CA PRO A 64 14.61 -10.92 -16.49
C PRO A 64 15.81 -10.15 -15.93
N TRP A 65 15.57 -9.12 -15.10
CA TRP A 65 16.60 -8.29 -14.47
C TRP A 65 16.89 -8.65 -13.00
N GLU A 66 16.25 -9.68 -12.46
CA GLU A 66 16.53 -10.18 -11.11
C GLU A 66 17.53 -11.34 -11.17
N ASP A 67 18.54 -11.28 -10.32
CA ASP A 67 19.47 -12.39 -10.14
C ASP A 67 18.75 -13.57 -9.48
N ARG A 68 18.81 -14.74 -10.12
CA ARG A 68 18.30 -15.97 -9.51
C ARG A 68 19.27 -16.40 -8.41
N PRO A 69 18.80 -16.74 -7.19
CA PRO A 69 19.66 -17.32 -6.18
C PRO A 69 20.28 -18.61 -6.74
N ALA A 70 21.61 -18.67 -6.76
CA ALA A 70 22.32 -19.87 -7.17
C ALA A 70 21.88 -21.03 -6.28
N VAL A 71 21.40 -22.13 -6.89
CA VAL A 71 21.17 -23.37 -6.17
C VAL A 71 22.53 -23.81 -5.63
N GLN A 72 22.75 -23.66 -4.32
CA GLN A 72 23.97 -24.15 -3.68
C GLN A 72 24.02 -25.67 -3.89
N ALA A 73 24.93 -26.12 -4.74
CA ALA A 73 25.26 -27.53 -4.84
C ALA A 73 25.78 -28.00 -3.46
N PRO A 74 25.41 -29.22 -3.01
CA PRO A 74 25.94 -29.74 -1.75
C PRO A 74 27.47 -29.80 -1.83
N PRO A 75 28.18 -29.52 -0.72
CA PRO A 75 29.64 -29.45 -0.72
C PRO A 75 30.21 -30.79 -1.15
N GLN A 76 30.98 -30.79 -2.24
CA GLN A 76 31.77 -31.93 -2.63
C GLN A 76 32.95 -32.06 -1.66
N ASP A 77 33.04 -33.23 -1.05
CA ASP A 77 34.09 -33.62 -0.12
C ASP A 77 35.42 -33.73 -0.88
N TYR A 78 36.30 -32.74 -0.71
CA TYR A 78 37.62 -32.75 -1.32
C TYR A 78 38.61 -33.48 -0.41
N GLY A 79 38.75 -34.78 -0.64
CA GLY A 79 39.87 -35.58 -0.19
C GLY A 79 41.18 -35.14 -0.88
N GLN A 80 42.23 -35.02 -0.06
CA GLN A 80 43.55 -34.44 -0.36
C GLN A 80 44.58 -35.55 -0.77
N PRO A 81 45.88 -35.25 -1.02
CA PRO A 81 46.51 -34.96 -2.31
C PRO A 81 47.60 -36.00 -2.73
N ALA A 82 48.22 -35.82 -3.91
CA ALA A 82 49.46 -36.52 -4.30
C ALA A 82 50.46 -35.63 -5.07
N PRO A 83 51.78 -35.94 -5.06
CA PRO A 83 52.83 -34.90 -4.95
C PRO A 83 53.90 -34.89 -6.07
N ARG A 84 54.80 -33.88 -5.96
CA ARG A 84 56.16 -33.73 -6.56
C ARG A 84 56.20 -33.30 -8.04
N SER A 85 57.19 -32.56 -8.55
CA SER A 85 58.36 -31.82 -8.05
C SER A 85 59.01 -31.14 -9.28
N ALA A 86 59.55 -29.92 -9.17
CA ALA A 86 60.90 -29.60 -9.68
C ALA A 86 61.28 -28.14 -9.38
N TYR A 87 62.48 -27.99 -8.85
CA TYR A 87 63.15 -26.76 -8.43
C TYR A 87 63.64 -25.91 -9.60
N ARG A 88 63.65 -24.58 -9.43
CA ARG A 88 64.72 -23.72 -9.99
C ARG A 88 65.01 -22.52 -9.06
N THR A 89 66.30 -22.27 -8.90
CA THR A 89 67.01 -21.47 -7.88
C THR A 89 66.88 -19.93 -8.01
N PRO A 90 67.12 -19.16 -6.91
CA PRO A 90 67.10 -17.68 -6.89
C PRO A 90 68.50 -17.02 -6.79
N ARG A 91 68.64 -15.75 -7.24
CA ARG A 91 69.60 -14.68 -6.77
C ARG A 91 69.60 -13.45 -7.73
N PRO A 92 70.14 -12.25 -7.36
CA PRO A 92 69.83 -11.43 -6.18
C PRO A 92 69.62 -9.90 -6.47
N ARG A 93 69.20 -9.23 -5.39
CA ARG A 93 68.86 -7.81 -5.09
C ARG A 93 69.87 -6.71 -5.46
N ARG A 94 69.36 -5.48 -5.75
CA ARG A 94 69.89 -4.14 -5.32
C ARG A 94 68.79 -3.06 -5.52
N GLU A 95 68.25 -2.43 -4.47
CA GLU A 95 68.79 -1.24 -3.76
C GLU A 95 68.09 0.06 -4.19
N ARG A 96 66.80 0.25 -3.83
CA ARG A 96 66.06 1.54 -3.92
C ARG A 96 64.92 1.68 -2.88
N GLU A 97 65.10 1.15 -1.67
CA GLU A 97 64.07 1.27 -0.59
C GLU A 97 64.61 1.80 0.74
N ARG A 98 65.89 2.15 0.85
CA ARG A 98 66.48 2.64 2.12
C ARG A 98 66.50 4.16 2.30
N GLU A 99 65.92 4.92 1.38
CA GLU A 99 65.90 6.40 1.45
C GLU A 99 64.53 7.01 1.78
N ARG A 100 63.41 6.27 1.69
CA ARG A 100 62.08 6.83 1.99
C ARG A 100 61.63 6.65 3.46
N GLU A 101 62.32 5.83 4.24
CA GLU A 101 61.99 5.59 5.65
C GLU A 101 62.70 6.54 6.63
N ARG A 102 63.61 7.41 6.18
CA ARG A 102 64.38 8.30 7.08
C ARG A 102 63.88 9.74 7.17
N GLU A 103 62.85 10.12 6.40
CA GLU A 103 62.39 11.53 6.34
C GLU A 103 61.09 11.82 7.12
N VAL A 104 60.43 10.82 7.72
CA VAL A 104 59.15 11.04 8.43
C VAL A 104 59.28 11.06 9.97
N VAL A 105 60.49 10.87 10.53
CA VAL A 105 60.68 10.67 11.99
C VAL A 105 61.02 11.95 12.78
N ARG A 106 60.87 13.16 12.21
CA ARG A 106 61.10 14.41 12.96
C ARG A 106 60.03 15.46 12.73
N SER A 107 58.84 15.23 13.27
CA SER A 107 57.96 16.30 13.80
C SER A 107 56.69 15.71 14.40
N ARG A 108 56.66 15.56 15.73
CA ARG A 108 55.48 15.71 16.60
C ARG A 108 55.87 15.38 18.04
N GLU A 109 56.54 16.32 18.67
CA GLU A 109 56.65 16.38 20.12
C GLU A 109 55.53 17.29 20.62
N GLY A 110 54.69 16.79 21.54
CA GLY A 110 53.68 17.59 22.24
C GLY A 110 52.21 17.40 21.82
N ARG A 111 51.63 16.21 22.07
CA ARG A 111 50.22 16.11 22.47
C ARG A 111 50.00 14.81 23.26
N SER A 112 49.71 14.94 24.55
CA SER A 112 49.31 13.84 25.42
C SER A 112 48.03 13.20 24.89
N VAL A 113 48.12 11.93 24.48
CA VAL A 113 46.96 11.14 24.08
C VAL A 113 46.34 10.55 25.35
N GLN A 114 45.23 11.12 25.82
CA GLN A 114 44.39 10.44 26.80
C GLN A 114 43.82 9.17 26.15
N ARG A 115 44.10 8.02 26.78
CA ARG A 115 43.59 6.70 26.36
C ARG A 115 42.06 6.67 26.51
N PRO A 116 41.28 6.38 25.46
CA PRO A 116 39.84 6.21 25.59
C PRO A 116 39.53 4.99 26.49
N LYS A 117 38.57 5.14 27.42
CA LYS A 117 38.00 4.01 28.17
C LYS A 117 37.38 2.99 27.19
N PRO A 118 37.53 1.68 27.43
CA PRO A 118 36.93 0.66 26.57
C PRO A 118 35.40 0.78 26.60
N ARG A 119 34.80 0.87 25.42
CA ARG A 119 33.35 0.82 25.22
C ARG A 119 32.88 -0.61 25.53
N PRO A 120 31.72 -0.81 26.18
CA PRO A 120 31.15 -2.15 26.35
C PRO A 120 30.98 -2.82 24.98
N ALA A 121 31.27 -4.12 24.91
CA ALA A 121 31.07 -4.90 23.69
C ALA A 121 29.61 -4.78 23.21
N PRO A 122 29.36 -4.70 21.89
CA PRO A 122 28.00 -4.69 21.37
C PRO A 122 27.31 -5.98 21.81
N VAL A 123 26.20 -5.84 22.52
CA VAL A 123 25.29 -6.96 22.80
C VAL A 123 24.79 -7.41 21.43
N VAL A 124 25.19 -8.62 21.02
CA VAL A 124 24.69 -9.25 19.80
C VAL A 124 23.18 -9.32 19.93
N ALA A 125 22.47 -8.56 19.10
CA ALA A 125 21.03 -8.64 19.01
C ALA A 125 20.66 -10.10 18.74
N ARG A 126 19.85 -10.69 19.63
CA ARG A 126 19.35 -12.05 19.47
C ARG A 126 18.70 -12.15 18.09
N PRO A 127 19.03 -13.18 17.29
CA PRO A 127 18.39 -13.38 15.99
C PRO A 127 16.87 -13.34 16.17
N ALA A 128 16.20 -12.53 15.35
CA ALA A 128 14.74 -12.47 15.33
C ALA A 128 14.20 -13.91 15.21
N ALA A 129 13.24 -14.26 16.07
CA ALA A 129 12.66 -15.59 16.05
C ALA A 129 12.15 -15.90 14.64
N PRO A 130 12.36 -17.13 14.12
CA PRO A 130 11.90 -17.49 12.79
C PRO A 130 10.39 -17.28 12.73
N LYS A 131 9.95 -16.37 11.86
CA LYS A 131 8.52 -16.13 11.61
C LYS A 131 7.88 -17.48 11.26
N PRO A 132 6.73 -17.82 11.84
CA PRO A 132 6.03 -19.06 11.51
C PRO A 132 5.84 -19.13 10.00
N LYS A 133 6.10 -20.31 9.41
CA LYS A 133 5.83 -20.59 7.99
C LYS A 133 4.33 -20.70 7.79
N THR A 134 3.63 -19.58 7.93
CA THR A 134 2.24 -19.43 7.50
C THR A 134 2.26 -19.10 6.02
N ASP A 135 1.47 -19.78 5.20
CA ASP A 135 1.24 -19.36 3.81
C ASP A 135 0.35 -18.11 3.86
N PRO A 136 0.90 -16.92 3.59
CA PRO A 136 0.18 -15.67 3.79
C PRO A 136 -1.04 -15.63 2.87
N HIS A 137 -2.22 -15.37 3.43
CA HIS A 137 -3.45 -15.32 2.63
C HIS A 137 -3.53 -14.06 1.78
N THR A 138 -2.80 -13.01 2.18
CA THR A 138 -2.74 -11.75 1.45
C THR A 138 -1.35 -11.51 0.89
N GLN A 139 -1.24 -11.42 -0.44
CA GLN A 139 0.00 -11.04 -1.12
C GLN A 139 -0.16 -9.68 -1.79
N ILE A 140 0.68 -8.72 -1.41
CA ILE A 140 0.73 -7.38 -1.97
C ILE A 140 1.94 -7.30 -2.88
N ALA A 141 1.74 -7.11 -4.18
CA ALA A 141 2.82 -6.92 -5.13
C ALA A 141 3.03 -5.43 -5.42
N VAL A 142 4.23 -4.92 -5.18
CA VAL A 142 4.59 -3.50 -5.38
C VAL A 142 5.33 -3.36 -6.70
N PHE A 143 4.86 -2.54 -7.63
CA PHE A 143 5.44 -2.35 -8.95
C PHE A 143 5.92 -0.90 -9.15
N GLY A 144 7.08 -0.74 -9.80
CA GLY A 144 7.51 0.57 -10.29
C GLY A 144 9.00 0.85 -10.19
N ASP A 145 9.36 2.11 -9.98
CA ASP A 145 10.73 2.60 -10.05
C ASP A 145 11.46 2.54 -8.68
N SER A 146 12.53 3.34 -8.50
CA SER A 146 13.30 3.37 -7.25
C SER A 146 12.45 3.80 -6.05
N LEU A 147 11.41 4.63 -6.25
CA LEU A 147 10.54 5.06 -5.17
C LEU A 147 9.52 3.99 -4.81
N ALA A 148 9.05 3.18 -5.77
CA ALA A 148 8.29 1.96 -5.46
C ALA A 148 9.07 0.97 -4.61
N ASP A 149 10.38 0.79 -4.86
CA ASP A 149 11.17 -0.12 -4.02
C ASP A 149 11.21 0.37 -2.57
N LEU A 150 11.45 1.66 -2.36
CA LEU A 150 11.47 2.27 -1.03
C LEU A 150 10.09 2.25 -0.37
N LEU A 151 9.01 2.54 -1.11
CA LEU A 151 7.63 2.39 -0.63
C LEU A 151 7.39 0.94 -0.16
N GLY A 152 7.83 -0.04 -0.95
CA GLY A 152 7.76 -1.44 -0.61
C GLY A 152 8.52 -1.79 0.68
N GLN A 153 9.71 -1.23 0.88
CA GLN A 153 10.48 -1.41 2.14
C GLN A 153 9.73 -0.79 3.33
N GLY A 154 9.03 0.32 3.12
CA GLY A 154 8.12 0.89 4.10
C GLY A 154 6.97 -0.05 4.44
N LEU A 155 6.34 -0.66 3.43
CA LEU A 155 5.26 -1.64 3.60
C LEU A 155 5.75 -2.93 4.28
N ASP A 156 6.97 -3.41 3.96
CA ASP A 156 7.62 -4.52 4.66
C ASP A 156 7.69 -4.24 6.18
N THR A 157 8.00 -3.00 6.56
CA THR A 157 8.05 -2.57 7.96
C THR A 157 6.65 -2.50 8.58
N VAL A 158 5.65 -2.00 7.85
CA VAL A 158 4.25 -1.90 8.31
C VAL A 158 3.66 -3.29 8.62
N TYR A 159 3.92 -4.26 7.76
CA TYR A 159 3.39 -5.62 7.90
C TYR A 159 4.34 -6.58 8.63
N GLU A 160 5.44 -6.10 9.22
CA GLU A 160 6.45 -6.96 9.83
C GLU A 160 5.85 -7.89 10.92
N ALA A 161 4.90 -7.36 11.69
CA ALA A 161 4.19 -8.05 12.78
C ALA A 161 2.96 -8.84 12.32
N ASN A 162 2.56 -8.73 11.04
CA ASN A 162 1.41 -9.45 10.49
C ASN A 162 1.88 -10.61 9.58
N PRO A 163 1.95 -11.85 10.07
CA PRO A 163 2.43 -12.98 9.27
C PRO A 163 1.48 -13.42 8.15
N ASP A 164 0.25 -12.90 8.10
CA ASP A 164 -0.74 -13.24 7.06
C ASP A 164 -0.61 -12.36 5.80
N VAL A 165 0.16 -11.28 5.88
CA VAL A 165 0.42 -10.36 4.78
C VAL A 165 1.89 -10.46 4.37
N VAL A 166 2.14 -10.64 3.07
CA VAL A 166 3.48 -10.53 2.51
C VAL A 166 3.52 -9.45 1.44
N VAL A 167 4.58 -8.64 1.49
CA VAL A 167 4.88 -7.62 0.48
C VAL A 167 5.93 -8.18 -0.46
N ILE A 168 5.69 -8.08 -1.76
CA ILE A 168 6.57 -8.58 -2.81
C ILE A 168 6.96 -7.41 -3.70
N ARG A 169 8.21 -6.95 -3.56
CA ARG A 169 8.74 -5.77 -4.26
C ARG A 169 9.22 -6.13 -5.66
N ARG A 170 8.51 -5.63 -6.67
CA ARG A 170 8.80 -5.77 -8.11
C ARG A 170 9.15 -4.40 -8.68
N ALA A 171 10.31 -3.90 -8.30
CA ALA A 171 10.78 -2.58 -8.68
C ALA A 171 12.06 -2.62 -9.50
N LYS A 172 12.25 -1.64 -10.39
CA LYS A 172 13.48 -1.42 -11.14
C LYS A 172 13.83 0.07 -11.15
N GLY A 173 14.93 0.42 -10.49
CA GLY A 173 15.30 1.81 -10.15
C GLY A 173 15.17 2.83 -11.28
N ASP A 174 15.78 2.54 -12.43
CA ASP A 174 15.88 3.49 -13.56
C ASP A 174 14.71 3.38 -14.55
N SER A 175 13.66 2.63 -14.20
CA SER A 175 12.54 2.37 -15.08
C SER A 175 11.45 3.44 -14.98
N GLY A 176 10.54 3.41 -15.94
CA GLY A 176 9.40 4.31 -16.05
C GLY A 176 8.46 3.79 -17.14
N LEU A 177 7.31 4.41 -17.33
CA LEU A 177 6.39 4.07 -18.42
C LEU A 177 6.87 4.60 -19.79
N VAL A 178 7.81 5.56 -19.84
CA VAL A 178 8.32 6.12 -21.11
C VAL A 178 9.34 5.19 -21.79
N ARG A 179 10.20 4.52 -21.02
CA ARG A 179 11.32 3.72 -21.55
C ARG A 179 11.03 2.22 -21.44
N LYS A 180 10.29 1.69 -22.43
CA LYS A 180 9.94 0.26 -22.52
C LYS A 180 11.16 -0.65 -22.71
N ASP A 181 12.26 -0.10 -23.21
CA ASP A 181 13.54 -0.78 -23.35
C ASP A 181 14.22 -1.06 -21.99
N VAL A 182 13.89 -0.29 -20.95
CA VAL A 182 14.33 -0.58 -19.58
C VAL A 182 13.43 -1.62 -18.95
N VAL A 183 12.11 -1.35 -18.90
CA VAL A 183 11.07 -2.31 -18.48
C VAL A 183 9.78 -2.04 -19.25
N ASP A 184 9.24 -3.06 -19.89
CA ASP A 184 7.88 -3.02 -20.46
C ASP A 184 6.86 -3.38 -19.37
N TRP A 185 6.50 -2.42 -18.52
CA TRP A 185 5.68 -2.61 -17.32
C TRP A 185 4.35 -3.38 -17.52
N PRO A 186 3.56 -3.14 -18.59
CA PRO A 186 2.39 -3.96 -18.87
C PRO A 186 2.72 -5.44 -19.08
N LYS A 187 3.63 -5.76 -20.03
CA LYS A 187 4.03 -7.14 -20.30
C LYS A 187 4.61 -7.80 -19.05
N ALA A 188 5.43 -7.03 -18.37
CA ALA A 188 6.10 -7.39 -17.17
C ALA A 188 5.09 -7.86 -16.10
N ALA A 189 4.15 -6.99 -15.71
CA ALA A 189 3.18 -7.33 -14.67
C ALA A 189 2.25 -8.47 -15.11
N GLU A 190 1.94 -8.57 -16.40
CA GLU A 190 1.14 -9.66 -16.93
C GLU A 190 1.83 -11.02 -16.71
N ASP A 191 3.11 -11.13 -17.07
CA ASP A 191 3.91 -12.34 -16.89
C ASP A 191 4.05 -12.69 -15.39
N TYR A 192 4.23 -11.68 -14.53
CA TYR A 192 4.28 -11.87 -13.08
C TYR A 192 2.96 -12.40 -12.50
N LEU A 193 1.83 -11.77 -12.83
CA LEU A 193 0.51 -12.18 -12.32
C LEU A 193 0.09 -13.56 -12.85
N LYS A 194 0.48 -13.93 -14.08
CA LYS A 194 0.28 -15.29 -14.61
C LYS A 194 0.99 -16.33 -13.77
N ALA A 195 2.23 -16.05 -13.36
CA ALA A 195 3.02 -16.99 -12.55
C ALA A 195 2.66 -16.97 -11.06
N ASN A 196 2.04 -15.90 -10.57
CA ASN A 196 1.71 -15.70 -9.15
C ASN A 196 0.20 -15.42 -8.97
N PRO A 197 -0.67 -16.42 -9.13
CA PRO A 197 -2.13 -16.25 -9.08
C PRO A 197 -2.66 -15.88 -7.68
N LYS A 198 -1.84 -15.93 -6.63
CA LYS A 198 -2.19 -15.57 -5.25
C LYS A 198 -2.09 -14.07 -4.94
N VAL A 199 -1.59 -13.26 -5.88
CA VAL A 199 -1.50 -11.80 -5.69
C VAL A 199 -2.88 -11.24 -5.44
N SER A 200 -3.05 -10.63 -4.26
CA SER A 200 -4.33 -10.13 -3.76
C SER A 200 -4.52 -8.65 -4.10
N TYR A 201 -3.45 -7.87 -4.05
CA TYR A 201 -3.45 -6.43 -4.32
C TYR A 201 -2.18 -6.04 -5.08
N ALA A 202 -2.31 -5.07 -5.98
CA ALA A 202 -1.19 -4.42 -6.62
C ALA A 202 -1.01 -3.01 -6.06
N VAL A 203 0.19 -2.68 -5.64
CA VAL A 203 0.60 -1.31 -5.30
C VAL A 203 1.49 -0.81 -6.43
N VAL A 204 1.24 0.38 -6.94
CA VAL A 204 2.03 0.96 -8.03
C VAL A 204 2.56 2.31 -7.60
N MET A 205 3.85 2.56 -7.78
CA MET A 205 4.45 3.88 -7.64
C MET A 205 5.47 4.06 -8.75
N ILE A 206 5.13 4.88 -9.74
CA ILE A 206 5.97 5.05 -10.92
C ILE A 206 5.73 6.43 -11.53
N GLY A 207 6.82 7.03 -11.99
CA GLY A 207 6.76 8.27 -12.75
C GLY A 207 7.95 9.20 -12.51
N ALA A 208 8.79 8.90 -11.50
CA ALA A 208 9.93 9.73 -11.16
C ALA A 208 10.91 9.91 -12.33
N ASN A 209 11.00 8.89 -13.19
CA ASN A 209 11.89 8.87 -14.36
C ASN A 209 11.19 9.24 -15.68
N ASP A 210 9.89 9.54 -15.68
CA ASP A 210 9.10 9.65 -16.91
C ASP A 210 9.13 11.04 -17.56
N ARG A 211 9.87 12.01 -16.99
CA ARG A 211 10.12 13.32 -17.63
C ARG A 211 11.13 13.21 -18.79
N GLN A 212 10.91 12.30 -19.73
CA GLN A 212 11.79 12.01 -20.86
C GLN A 212 11.05 12.16 -22.20
N PRO A 213 11.77 12.49 -23.29
CA PRO A 213 11.19 12.48 -24.62
C PRO A 213 10.62 11.10 -24.96
N LEU A 214 9.45 11.08 -25.57
CA LEU A 214 8.74 9.85 -25.92
C LEU A 214 8.80 9.62 -27.42
N ARG A 215 9.00 8.36 -27.84
CA ARG A 215 8.96 7.96 -29.25
C ARG A 215 7.55 7.51 -29.64
N ASP A 216 7.04 8.07 -30.73
CA ASP A 216 5.77 7.71 -31.36
C ASP A 216 6.00 7.54 -32.87
N GLY A 217 6.25 6.29 -33.29
CA GLY A 217 6.82 5.99 -34.61
C GLY A 217 8.18 6.67 -34.78
N ASP A 218 8.34 7.41 -35.87
CA ASP A 218 9.57 8.16 -36.18
C ASP A 218 9.67 9.50 -35.42
N GLN A 219 8.59 9.93 -34.75
CA GLN A 219 8.56 11.22 -34.06
C GLN A 219 9.15 11.11 -32.65
N THR A 220 9.89 12.16 -32.26
CA THR A 220 10.26 12.41 -30.86
C THR A 220 9.33 13.47 -30.32
N LEU A 221 8.60 13.13 -29.26
CA LEU A 221 7.68 14.02 -28.59
C LEU A 221 8.38 14.62 -27.38
N ASP A 222 8.35 15.95 -27.29
CA ASP A 222 8.86 16.65 -26.12
C ASP A 222 8.02 16.29 -24.88
N PRO A 223 8.66 16.13 -23.71
CA PRO A 223 7.97 15.83 -22.45
C PRO A 223 6.79 16.77 -22.23
N LEU A 224 5.66 16.19 -21.83
CA LEU A 224 4.44 16.93 -21.48
C LEU A 224 3.80 17.77 -22.62
N SER A 225 4.26 17.66 -23.87
CA SER A 225 3.49 18.13 -25.02
C SER A 225 2.14 17.43 -25.11
N GLU A 226 1.15 18.01 -25.82
CA GLU A 226 -0.19 17.43 -25.88
C GLU A 226 -0.19 15.98 -26.40
N ARG A 227 0.54 15.72 -27.49
CA ARG A 227 0.70 14.38 -28.04
C ARG A 227 1.43 13.45 -27.07
N TRP A 228 2.49 13.93 -26.40
CA TRP A 228 3.19 13.16 -25.37
C TRP A 228 2.24 12.72 -24.25
N ARG A 229 1.39 13.63 -23.75
CA ARG A 229 0.41 13.35 -22.69
C ARG A 229 -0.65 12.35 -23.15
N ALA A 230 -1.06 12.40 -24.41
CA ALA A 230 -1.97 11.40 -24.99
C ALA A 230 -1.32 10.00 -24.96
N VAL A 231 -0.10 9.86 -25.50
CA VAL A 231 0.58 8.56 -25.53
C VAL A 231 0.91 8.07 -24.11
N TYR A 232 1.27 8.97 -23.19
CA TYR A 232 1.51 8.61 -21.80
C TYR A 232 0.25 8.10 -21.09
N ARG A 233 -0.92 8.73 -21.33
CA ARG A 233 -2.22 8.20 -20.86
C ARG A 233 -2.47 6.78 -21.34
N ASP A 234 -2.25 6.51 -22.63
CA ASP A 234 -2.43 5.17 -23.21
C ASP A 234 -1.51 4.14 -22.55
N ARG A 235 -0.30 4.54 -22.14
CA ARG A 235 0.64 3.65 -21.43
C ARG A 235 0.21 3.38 -20.00
N VAL A 236 -0.29 4.37 -19.28
CA VAL A 236 -0.89 4.19 -17.94
C VAL A 236 -2.10 3.25 -18.04
N ASP A 237 -2.96 3.43 -19.05
CA ASP A 237 -4.12 2.56 -19.29
C ASP A 237 -3.72 1.13 -19.60
N ALA A 238 -2.74 0.94 -20.49
CA ALA A 238 -2.23 -0.38 -20.83
C ALA A 238 -1.69 -1.11 -19.60
N PHE A 239 -1.04 -0.37 -18.69
CA PHE A 239 -0.53 -0.95 -17.45
C PHE A 239 -1.67 -1.31 -16.47
N LEU A 240 -2.61 -0.39 -16.25
CA LEU A 240 -3.78 -0.62 -15.38
C LEU A 240 -4.64 -1.79 -15.88
N LYS A 241 -4.81 -1.91 -17.20
CA LYS A 241 -5.62 -2.94 -17.85
C LYS A 241 -5.16 -4.36 -17.46
N VAL A 242 -3.86 -4.57 -17.27
CA VAL A 242 -3.31 -5.88 -16.83
C VAL A 242 -3.94 -6.32 -15.50
N PHE A 243 -4.07 -5.40 -14.55
CA PHE A 243 -4.65 -5.68 -13.24
C PHE A 243 -6.18 -5.79 -13.31
N THR A 244 -6.84 -4.92 -14.06
CA THR A 244 -8.30 -4.97 -14.27
C THR A 244 -8.73 -6.29 -14.90
N ASP A 245 -8.03 -6.77 -15.94
CA ASP A 245 -8.32 -8.03 -16.62
C ASP A 245 -8.14 -9.24 -15.68
N ARG A 246 -7.20 -9.14 -14.73
CA ARG A 246 -6.94 -10.15 -13.69
C ARG A 246 -7.80 -9.98 -12.44
N LYS A 247 -8.63 -8.92 -12.38
CA LYS A 247 -9.44 -8.53 -11.21
C LYS A 247 -8.60 -8.34 -9.94
N VAL A 248 -7.37 -7.85 -10.10
CA VAL A 248 -6.49 -7.48 -8.98
C VAL A 248 -6.71 -5.99 -8.69
N PRO A 249 -7.20 -5.61 -7.49
CA PRO A 249 -7.35 -4.20 -7.14
C PRO A 249 -5.99 -3.48 -7.12
N VAL A 250 -5.96 -2.26 -7.66
CA VAL A 250 -4.77 -1.42 -7.75
C VAL A 250 -4.85 -0.26 -6.78
N VAL A 251 -3.79 -0.07 -6.00
CA VAL A 251 -3.51 1.12 -5.20
C VAL A 251 -2.33 1.84 -5.84
N TRP A 252 -2.61 2.94 -6.53
CA TRP A 252 -1.57 3.77 -7.16
C TRP A 252 -1.16 4.89 -6.22
N VAL A 253 0.10 4.90 -5.80
CA VAL A 253 0.68 5.96 -4.97
C VAL A 253 1.29 7.02 -5.87
N GLY A 254 0.87 8.26 -5.69
CA GLY A 254 1.43 9.41 -6.42
C GLY A 254 2.88 9.67 -6.07
N GLU A 255 3.62 10.30 -6.99
CA GLU A 255 5.00 10.72 -6.74
C GLU A 255 5.04 11.96 -5.84
N PRO A 256 5.96 12.04 -4.86
CA PRO A 256 6.10 13.20 -3.99
C PRO A 256 6.77 14.38 -4.73
N PRO A 257 6.75 15.61 -4.15
CA PRO A 257 7.60 16.69 -4.64
C PRO A 257 9.09 16.31 -4.59
N MET A 258 9.84 16.89 -5.52
CA MET A 258 11.29 16.76 -5.67
C MET A 258 11.98 18.10 -5.36
N LYS A 259 13.27 18.06 -5.00
CA LYS A 259 14.02 19.28 -4.69
C LYS A 259 14.11 20.28 -5.85
N SER A 260 14.04 19.80 -7.09
CA SER A 260 13.96 20.67 -8.28
C SER A 260 12.53 21.11 -8.50
N ASP A 261 12.29 22.42 -8.51
CA ASP A 261 10.95 23.01 -8.75
C ASP A 261 10.39 22.62 -10.11
N THR A 262 11.24 22.60 -11.14
CA THR A 262 10.85 22.17 -12.49
C THR A 262 10.42 20.71 -12.50
N LEU A 263 11.18 19.81 -11.86
CA LEU A 263 10.82 18.41 -11.76
C LEU A 263 9.52 18.24 -10.97
N SER A 264 9.36 18.95 -9.85
CA SER A 264 8.12 18.95 -9.07
C SER A 264 6.91 19.38 -9.90
N ALA A 265 7.00 20.45 -10.68
CA ALA A 265 5.91 20.92 -11.55
C ALA A 265 5.52 19.88 -12.61
N ASP A 266 6.50 19.19 -13.19
CA ASP A 266 6.26 18.11 -14.15
C ASP A 266 5.67 16.88 -13.48
N ILE A 267 6.14 16.51 -12.28
CA ILE A 267 5.56 15.41 -11.49
C ILE A 267 4.11 15.70 -11.15
N THR A 268 3.74 16.95 -10.82
CA THR A 268 2.34 17.33 -10.66
C THR A 268 1.51 17.00 -11.90
N SER A 269 2.03 17.32 -13.10
CA SER A 269 1.36 16.96 -14.37
C SER A 269 1.21 15.45 -14.57
N LEU A 270 2.22 14.66 -14.20
CA LEU A 270 2.16 13.19 -14.32
C LEU A 270 1.20 12.58 -13.30
N ASN A 271 1.20 13.08 -12.07
CA ASN A 271 0.28 12.67 -11.01
C ASN A 271 -1.18 12.97 -11.37
N GLU A 272 -1.47 14.12 -11.98
CA GLU A 272 -2.82 14.44 -12.47
C GLU A 272 -3.29 13.44 -13.53
N ILE A 273 -2.41 13.06 -14.47
CA ILE A 273 -2.70 12.03 -15.47
C ILE A 273 -2.96 10.68 -14.79
N ALA A 274 -2.04 10.24 -13.93
CA ALA A 274 -2.15 8.95 -13.25
C ALA A 274 -3.44 8.87 -12.42
N ARG A 275 -3.76 9.93 -11.66
CA ARG A 275 -4.99 10.03 -10.86
C ARG A 275 -6.24 9.85 -11.71
N ASP A 276 -6.36 10.59 -12.80
CA ASP A 276 -7.50 10.49 -13.72
C ASP A 276 -7.64 9.08 -14.31
N ARG A 277 -6.53 8.48 -14.77
CA ARG A 277 -6.56 7.13 -15.37
C ARG A 277 -6.87 6.04 -14.36
N VAL A 278 -6.25 6.08 -13.17
CA VAL A 278 -6.47 5.11 -12.09
C VAL A 278 -7.93 5.11 -11.63
N GLN A 279 -8.50 6.30 -11.39
CA GLN A 279 -9.89 6.43 -10.97
C GLN A 279 -10.87 5.91 -12.03
N ARG A 280 -10.62 6.19 -13.32
CA ARG A 280 -11.43 5.66 -14.43
C ARG A 280 -11.35 4.14 -14.56
N ALA A 281 -10.20 3.54 -14.21
CA ALA A 281 -10.03 2.10 -14.18
C ALA A 281 -10.63 1.42 -12.93
N GLY A 282 -11.22 2.20 -12.01
CA GLY A 282 -11.77 1.71 -10.74
C GLY A 282 -10.71 1.38 -9.68
N GLY A 283 -9.46 1.83 -9.88
CA GLY A 283 -8.40 1.74 -8.89
C GLY A 283 -8.45 2.87 -7.86
N VAL A 284 -7.68 2.73 -6.79
CA VAL A 284 -7.54 3.76 -5.75
C VAL A 284 -6.26 4.54 -6.02
N TYR A 285 -6.36 5.87 -6.06
CA TYR A 285 -5.19 6.76 -6.13
C TYR A 285 -4.91 7.36 -4.75
N VAL A 286 -3.68 7.21 -4.27
CA VAL A 286 -3.20 7.71 -2.97
C VAL A 286 -2.35 8.95 -3.22
N ASP A 287 -2.87 10.11 -2.79
CA ASP A 287 -2.14 11.37 -2.85
C ASP A 287 -1.26 11.56 -1.61
N ILE A 288 0.04 11.36 -1.77
CA ILE A 288 1.02 11.56 -0.69
C ILE A 288 1.65 12.95 -0.71
N TRP A 289 1.35 13.79 -1.71
CA TRP A 289 2.00 15.11 -1.87
C TRP A 289 1.97 15.96 -0.59
N PRO A 290 0.83 16.09 0.13
CA PRO A 290 0.77 16.92 1.33
C PRO A 290 1.68 16.45 2.46
N ALA A 291 2.10 15.18 2.45
CA ALA A 291 2.95 14.60 3.49
C ALA A 291 4.44 14.99 3.36
N PHE A 292 4.84 15.58 2.22
CA PHE A 292 6.23 15.84 1.85
C PHE A 292 6.50 17.29 1.45
N VAL A 293 5.60 18.20 1.82
CA VAL A 293 5.76 19.64 1.58
C VAL A 293 6.01 20.44 2.87
N ASP A 294 6.58 21.63 2.70
CA ASP A 294 6.65 22.66 3.73
C ASP A 294 5.32 23.44 3.82
N GLU A 295 5.25 24.39 4.74
CA GLU A 295 4.08 25.26 4.94
C GLU A 295 3.73 26.10 3.69
N ASN A 296 4.65 26.22 2.74
CA ASN A 296 4.47 26.94 1.47
C ASN A 296 4.12 26.00 0.31
N ASN A 297 3.79 24.73 0.59
CA ASN A 297 3.50 23.69 -0.39
C ASN A 297 4.69 23.38 -1.34
N ARG A 298 5.93 23.58 -0.88
CA ARG A 298 7.17 23.26 -1.62
C ARG A 298 7.84 22.03 -1.03
N TYR A 299 8.75 21.44 -1.79
CA TYR A 299 9.55 20.30 -1.33
C TYR A 299 10.13 20.50 0.08
N ALA A 300 9.89 19.53 0.96
CA ALA A 300 10.50 19.46 2.28
C ALA A 300 11.36 18.20 2.43
N ALA A 301 12.64 18.39 2.76
CA ALA A 301 13.56 17.28 3.02
C ALA A 301 13.30 16.58 4.37
N SER A 302 12.68 17.31 5.31
CA SER A 302 12.36 16.87 6.66
C SER A 302 10.94 17.31 7.02
N GLY A 303 10.31 16.58 7.93
CA GLY A 303 8.96 16.86 8.39
C GLY A 303 8.59 15.92 9.54
N PRO A 304 7.35 15.96 10.03
CA PRO A 304 6.90 15.00 11.03
C PRO A 304 6.93 13.58 10.45
N ASP A 305 7.45 12.62 11.20
CA ASP A 305 7.26 11.19 10.95
C ASP A 305 5.85 10.74 11.35
N LEU A 306 5.62 9.42 11.41
CA LEU A 306 4.31 8.85 11.76
C LEU A 306 3.95 9.11 13.23
N GLU A 307 4.96 9.29 14.08
CA GLU A 307 4.85 9.57 15.49
C GLU A 307 4.81 11.10 15.78
N GLY A 308 4.78 11.92 14.71
CA GLY A 308 4.76 13.38 14.79
C GLY A 308 6.11 14.02 15.11
N GLN A 309 7.18 13.23 15.21
CA GLN A 309 8.51 13.72 15.55
C GLN A 309 9.22 14.28 14.31
N PRO A 310 10.02 15.36 14.45
CA PRO A 310 10.83 15.86 13.34
C PRO A 310 11.82 14.79 12.85
N ALA A 311 11.70 14.39 11.59
CA ALA A 311 12.56 13.41 10.95
C ALA A 311 12.98 13.87 9.55
N LYS A 312 14.15 13.42 9.11
CA LYS A 312 14.58 13.55 7.72
C LYS A 312 13.81 12.53 6.88
N LEU A 313 12.98 13.00 5.95
CA LEU A 313 12.10 12.15 5.12
C LEU A 313 12.70 11.87 3.73
N ARG A 314 13.56 12.76 3.24
CA ARG A 314 14.17 12.68 1.91
C ARG A 314 15.68 12.60 2.01
N THR A 315 16.31 11.88 1.09
CA THR A 315 17.77 11.81 0.96
C THR A 315 18.36 13.11 0.44
N ALA A 316 19.69 13.24 0.47
CA ALA A 316 20.37 14.48 0.07
C ALA A 316 20.24 14.80 -1.43
N ASP A 317 19.96 13.80 -2.27
CA ASP A 317 19.71 13.95 -3.71
C ASP A 317 18.40 14.70 -4.02
N GLY A 318 17.49 14.81 -3.05
CA GLY A 318 16.20 15.47 -3.24
C GLY A 318 15.16 14.67 -4.00
N VAL A 319 15.40 13.37 -4.20
CA VAL A 319 14.52 12.46 -4.96
C VAL A 319 14.12 11.22 -4.17
N HIS A 320 15.02 10.61 -3.39
CA HIS A 320 14.70 9.35 -2.70
C HIS A 320 14.20 9.56 -1.26
N PHE A 321 13.52 8.54 -0.74
CA PHE A 321 13.11 8.50 0.66
C PHE A 321 14.25 8.04 1.57
N THR A 322 14.27 8.55 2.79
CA THR A 322 14.91 7.83 3.91
C THR A 322 14.00 6.69 4.39
N GLN A 323 14.46 5.86 5.32
CA GLN A 323 13.60 4.85 5.95
C GLN A 323 12.35 5.47 6.62
N ALA A 324 12.49 6.62 7.27
CA ALA A 324 11.36 7.33 7.87
C ALA A 324 10.37 7.84 6.81
N GLY A 325 10.88 8.40 5.70
CA GLY A 325 10.04 8.85 4.58
C GLY A 325 9.31 7.68 3.90
N ALA A 326 9.99 6.55 3.72
CA ALA A 326 9.42 5.33 3.15
C ALA A 326 8.30 4.78 4.04
N ARG A 327 8.51 4.69 5.36
CA ARG A 327 7.44 4.33 6.32
C ARG A 327 6.26 5.29 6.23
N LYS A 328 6.53 6.60 6.12
CA LYS A 328 5.49 7.62 5.99
C LYS A 328 4.66 7.43 4.72
N ALA A 329 5.29 7.25 3.56
CA ALA A 329 4.58 6.98 2.31
C ALA A 329 3.77 5.67 2.37
N ALA A 330 4.38 4.62 2.92
CA ALA A 330 3.75 3.31 3.08
C ALA A 330 2.50 3.37 3.98
N HIS A 331 2.48 4.22 5.00
CA HIS A 331 1.31 4.39 5.85
C HIS A 331 0.08 4.88 5.09
N PHE A 332 0.23 5.86 4.18
CA PHE A 332 -0.87 6.31 3.34
C PHE A 332 -1.39 5.21 2.40
N ALA A 333 -0.48 4.39 1.86
CA ALA A 333 -0.88 3.23 1.05
C ALA A 333 -1.58 2.16 1.90
N ASP A 334 -1.07 1.86 3.11
CA ASP A 334 -1.63 0.86 4.03
C ASP A 334 -3.07 1.20 4.43
N VAL A 335 -3.39 2.48 4.65
CA VAL A 335 -4.76 2.91 4.96
C VAL A 335 -5.75 2.46 3.89
N GLU A 336 -5.43 2.67 2.61
CA GLU A 336 -6.30 2.26 1.51
C GLU A 336 -6.26 0.75 1.27
N ILE A 337 -5.11 0.10 1.46
CA ILE A 337 -5.00 -1.37 1.36
C ILE A 337 -5.89 -2.05 2.40
N ARG A 338 -5.85 -1.61 3.67
CA ARG A 338 -6.71 -2.14 4.74
C ARG A 338 -8.17 -1.95 4.44
N ARG A 339 -8.55 -0.76 3.96
CA ARG A 339 -9.91 -0.48 3.52
C ARG A 339 -10.39 -1.46 2.44
N LEU A 340 -9.53 -1.80 1.48
CA LEU A 340 -9.84 -2.80 0.45
C LEU A 340 -9.88 -4.23 0.98
N ILE A 341 -9.07 -4.58 1.99
CA ILE A 341 -9.12 -5.87 2.68
C ILE A 341 -10.45 -6.02 3.43
N GLU A 342 -10.83 -5.02 4.21
CA GLU A 342 -12.09 -4.98 4.98
C GLU A 342 -13.32 -5.05 4.06
N ALA A 343 -13.30 -4.29 2.95
CA ALA A 343 -14.38 -4.31 1.96
C ALA A 343 -14.55 -5.69 1.31
N LYS A 344 -13.47 -6.45 1.13
CA LYS A 344 -13.50 -7.82 0.57
C LYS A 344 -13.86 -8.88 1.61
N GLY A 345 -13.53 -8.62 2.89
CA GLY A 345 -13.80 -9.50 4.03
C GLY A 345 -15.25 -9.52 4.50
N GLY A 346 -16.09 -8.60 4.04
CA GLY A 346 -17.54 -8.70 4.20
C GLY A 346 -18.04 -8.69 5.65
N THR A 347 -17.71 -7.64 6.41
CA THR A 347 -18.64 -7.02 7.36
C THR A 347 -18.23 -5.56 7.50
N PRO A 348 -19.04 -4.58 7.09
CA PRO A 348 -18.87 -3.23 7.63
C PRO A 348 -19.11 -3.36 9.13
N ALA A 349 -18.07 -3.19 9.95
CA ALA A 349 -18.28 -2.78 11.32
C ALA A 349 -18.84 -1.35 11.25
N LEU A 350 -20.16 -1.26 11.04
CA LEU A 350 -20.91 -0.11 11.52
C LEU A 350 -20.60 -0.04 13.02
N PRO A 351 -20.19 1.11 13.57
CA PRO A 351 -20.17 1.24 15.01
C PRO A 351 -21.59 1.00 15.53
N ASP A 352 -21.76 -0.10 16.27
CA ASP A 352 -22.94 -0.37 17.08
C ASP A 352 -23.10 0.74 18.12
N ALA A 353 -23.88 1.76 17.76
CA ALA A 353 -24.46 2.69 18.69
C ALA A 353 -25.79 3.18 18.14
N VAL A 354 -26.78 2.27 18.08
CA VAL A 354 -28.20 2.52 18.44
C VAL A 354 -29.05 1.26 18.19
N SER A 355 -28.90 0.19 18.98
CA SER A 355 -30.04 -0.68 19.27
C SER A 355 -29.74 -1.69 20.37
N SER A 356 -29.97 -1.30 21.62
CA SER A 356 -30.32 -2.26 22.66
C SER A 356 -30.92 -1.51 23.84
N LEU A 357 -32.25 -1.47 23.93
CA LEU A 357 -32.98 -1.58 25.19
C LEU A 357 -34.42 -1.97 24.85
N THR A 358 -34.68 -3.27 24.83
CA THR A 358 -36.02 -3.81 25.08
C THR A 358 -36.13 -3.99 26.60
N PRO A 359 -37.02 -3.29 27.33
CA PRO A 359 -37.25 -3.59 28.73
C PRO A 359 -38.24 -4.75 28.89
N GLU A 360 -37.88 -5.68 29.76
CA GLU A 360 -38.66 -6.80 30.27
C GLU A 360 -39.91 -6.30 31.05
N ALA A 361 -41.05 -6.97 30.88
CA ALA A 361 -42.34 -6.57 31.42
C ALA A 361 -42.63 -7.19 32.81
N PRO A 362 -43.26 -6.47 33.77
CA PRO A 362 -43.83 -7.05 34.99
C PRO A 362 -45.29 -7.52 34.80
N PRO A 363 -45.83 -8.36 35.70
CA PRO A 363 -47.06 -9.12 35.49
C PRO A 363 -48.35 -8.32 35.78
N ALA A 364 -49.43 -8.78 35.15
CA ALA A 364 -50.77 -8.20 35.15
C ALA A 364 -51.46 -8.21 36.54
N ALA A 365 -52.06 -7.08 36.90
CA ALA A 365 -53.10 -6.98 37.93
C ALA A 365 -54.11 -5.87 37.59
N GLY A 366 -55.37 -6.27 37.38
CA GLY A 366 -56.59 -5.51 37.69
C GLY A 366 -56.86 -4.17 36.98
N LEU A 367 -57.78 -4.18 36.01
CA LEU A 367 -58.40 -2.98 35.42
C LEU A 367 -59.46 -2.36 36.36
N PRO A 368 -59.47 -1.03 36.55
CA PRO A 368 -60.70 -0.25 36.63
C PRO A 368 -60.87 0.66 35.41
N LYS A 369 -62.13 0.97 35.12
CA LYS A 369 -62.67 1.50 33.86
C LYS A 369 -62.16 2.91 33.52
N LEU A 370 -61.91 3.12 32.23
CA LEU A 370 -61.75 4.44 31.62
C LEU A 370 -63.08 5.18 31.74
N ASP A 371 -63.10 6.31 32.45
CA ASP A 371 -63.95 7.48 32.17
C ASP A 371 -63.38 8.78 32.78
N ASP A 372 -62.09 8.81 33.18
CA ASP A 372 -61.43 10.01 33.72
C ASP A 372 -60.18 10.36 32.90
N ASP A 373 -60.28 11.36 32.03
CA ASP A 373 -59.15 11.88 31.22
C ASP A 373 -57.97 12.34 32.12
N ALA A 374 -58.25 12.75 33.37
CA ALA A 374 -57.23 13.13 34.35
C ALA A 374 -56.43 11.93 34.91
N ALA A 375 -56.95 10.71 34.84
CA ALA A 375 -56.23 9.51 35.25
C ALA A 375 -55.23 9.03 34.16
N ILE A 376 -55.55 9.30 32.90
CA ILE A 376 -54.69 9.00 31.74
C ILE A 376 -53.44 9.89 31.76
N ASP A 377 -53.58 11.19 32.04
CA ASP A 377 -52.44 12.13 32.11
C ASP A 377 -51.47 11.82 33.26
N ARG A 378 -51.95 11.31 34.39
CA ARG A 378 -51.10 10.89 35.51
C ARG A 378 -50.32 9.61 35.24
N LEU A 379 -50.90 8.68 34.47
CA LEU A 379 -50.20 7.46 34.02
C LEU A 379 -49.12 7.77 32.98
N ILE A 380 -49.38 8.73 32.07
CA ILE A 380 -48.40 9.18 31.07
C ILE A 380 -47.22 9.90 31.76
N THR A 381 -47.49 10.74 32.75
CA THR A 381 -46.45 11.47 33.49
C THR A 381 -45.58 10.56 34.36
N ALA A 382 -46.14 9.46 34.88
CA ALA A 382 -45.41 8.51 35.73
C ALA A 382 -44.52 7.50 34.97
N MET A 383 -44.68 7.37 33.64
CA MET A 383 -43.89 6.44 32.80
C MET A 383 -42.65 7.06 32.14
N LEU A 384 -42.35 8.34 32.36
CA LEU A 384 -41.12 8.95 31.86
C LEU A 384 -40.00 8.83 32.90
N PRO A 385 -38.86 8.18 32.57
CA PRO A 385 -37.69 8.21 33.45
C PRO A 385 -37.14 9.63 33.52
N SER A 386 -36.94 10.13 34.74
CA SER A 386 -36.22 11.38 35.02
C SER A 386 -34.76 11.24 34.58
N LEU A 387 -34.42 11.82 33.42
CA LEU A 387 -33.04 12.02 33.02
C LEU A 387 -32.38 13.07 33.92
N PRO A 388 -31.14 12.82 34.42
CA PRO A 388 -30.41 13.77 35.25
C PRO A 388 -30.03 15.01 34.44
N GLU A 389 -30.08 16.18 35.09
CA GLU A 389 -29.69 17.45 34.50
C GLU A 389 -28.24 17.40 33.96
N PRO A 390 -28.00 17.74 32.69
CA PRO A 390 -26.65 17.90 32.19
C PRO A 390 -26.05 19.21 32.73
N PRO A 391 -24.77 19.21 33.18
CA PRO A 391 -24.10 20.45 33.54
C PRO A 391 -23.95 21.33 32.28
N GLY A 392 -24.52 22.54 32.37
CA GLY A 392 -24.20 23.73 31.58
C GLY A 392 -23.69 23.54 30.15
N ILE A 393 -24.61 23.49 29.19
CA ILE A 393 -24.28 23.74 27.79
C ILE A 393 -24.01 25.25 27.65
N PRO A 394 -22.81 25.71 27.22
CA PRO A 394 -22.62 27.11 26.89
C PRO A 394 -23.56 27.46 25.73
N ALA A 395 -24.39 28.48 25.91
CA ALA A 395 -25.34 28.94 24.90
C ALA A 395 -24.59 29.21 23.57
N LEU A 396 -24.89 28.40 22.55
CA LEU A 396 -24.42 28.66 21.20
C LEU A 396 -25.01 30.01 20.75
N PRO A 397 -24.20 30.92 20.17
CA PRO A 397 -24.70 32.19 19.69
C PRO A 397 -25.71 31.92 18.57
N VAL A 398 -26.95 32.36 18.79
CA VAL A 398 -28.02 32.29 17.79
C VAL A 398 -27.57 33.13 16.60
N LYS A 399 -27.29 32.49 15.46
CA LYS A 399 -26.97 33.21 14.23
C LYS A 399 -28.18 34.07 13.84
N PRO A 400 -28.00 35.35 13.53
CA PRO A 400 -29.10 36.20 13.08
C PRO A 400 -29.70 35.62 11.79
N ALA A 401 -31.03 35.70 11.67
CA ALA A 401 -31.78 35.17 10.52
C ALA A 401 -31.40 35.81 9.18
N ALA A 402 -30.67 36.93 9.20
CA ALA A 402 -30.07 37.55 8.03
C ALA A 402 -28.69 38.15 8.40
N GLY A 403 -27.74 38.04 7.49
CA GLY A 403 -26.46 38.75 7.58
C GLY A 403 -26.65 40.27 7.47
N PRO A 404 -25.64 41.07 7.84
CA PRO A 404 -25.72 42.52 7.73
C PRO A 404 -25.95 42.94 6.26
N VAL A 405 -26.89 43.85 6.05
CA VAL A 405 -27.16 44.44 4.72
C VAL A 405 -25.94 45.26 4.32
N LEU A 406 -25.19 44.76 3.33
CA LEU A 406 -24.06 45.48 2.75
C LEU A 406 -24.57 46.40 1.63
N PRO A 407 -24.46 47.73 1.77
CA PRO A 407 -24.85 48.64 0.70
C PRO A 407 -23.89 48.51 -0.49
N LEU A 408 -24.44 48.34 -1.69
CA LEU A 408 -23.67 48.22 -2.95
C LEU A 408 -22.90 49.50 -3.34
N THR A 409 -23.08 50.58 -2.59
CA THR A 409 -22.40 51.87 -2.79
C THR A 409 -21.20 52.05 -1.85
N ARG A 410 -20.87 51.07 -1.00
CA ARG A 410 -19.69 51.14 -0.13
C ARG A 410 -18.45 50.73 -0.92
N ASN A 411 -17.48 51.62 -1.03
CA ASN A 411 -16.12 51.23 -1.38
C ASN A 411 -15.55 50.38 -0.23
N GLU A 412 -15.33 49.08 -0.48
CA GLU A 412 -14.60 48.22 0.43
C GLU A 412 -13.13 48.65 0.44
N VAL A 413 -12.68 49.20 1.57
CA VAL A 413 -11.27 49.54 1.79
C VAL A 413 -10.76 48.64 2.90
N ALA A 414 -9.54 48.13 2.76
CA ALA A 414 -8.88 47.30 3.77
C ALA A 414 -8.88 47.98 5.15
N PRO A 415 -8.84 47.22 6.26
CA PRO A 415 -8.72 47.79 7.60
C PRO A 415 -7.54 48.77 7.65
N GLY A 416 -7.82 50.05 7.89
CA GLY A 416 -6.81 51.12 7.90
C GLY A 416 -6.68 51.94 6.59
N GLY A 417 -7.52 51.72 5.58
CA GLY A 417 -7.60 52.61 4.41
C GLY A 417 -6.42 52.55 3.44
N GLY A 418 -5.49 51.61 3.64
CA GLY A 418 -4.30 51.48 2.81
C GLY A 418 -4.62 50.91 1.43
N LEU A 419 -4.28 51.66 0.37
CA LEU A 419 -4.23 51.13 -0.98
C LEU A 419 -2.96 50.27 -1.12
N VAL A 420 -3.09 49.12 -1.78
CA VAL A 420 -1.99 48.18 -2.03
C VAL A 420 -0.90 48.85 -2.87
N THR A 421 0.26 49.16 -2.29
CA THR A 421 1.40 49.82 -2.95
C THR A 421 2.44 48.85 -3.50
N GLY A 422 2.05 47.62 -3.84
CA GLY A 422 2.94 46.62 -4.41
C GLY A 422 2.19 45.42 -5.00
N ARG A 423 2.86 44.62 -5.85
CA ARG A 423 2.25 43.38 -6.35
C ARG A 423 1.94 42.46 -5.16
N PRO A 424 0.69 42.00 -4.97
CA PRO A 424 0.37 41.09 -3.88
C PRO A 424 1.19 39.81 -4.06
N ARG A 425 1.89 39.38 -3.00
CA ARG A 425 2.44 38.02 -2.95
C ARG A 425 1.27 37.07 -2.82
N VAL A 426 1.09 36.23 -3.82
CA VAL A 426 0.02 35.23 -3.84
C VAL A 426 0.62 33.96 -3.25
N GLU A 427 0.40 33.75 -1.95
CA GLU A 427 0.90 32.59 -1.20
C GLU A 427 -0.24 31.60 -0.91
N GLY A 428 0.11 30.32 -0.73
CA GLY A 428 -0.82 29.24 -0.40
C GLY A 428 -1.83 28.86 -1.51
N ASP A 429 -3.00 28.35 -1.12
CA ASP A 429 -4.09 27.90 -2.00
C ASP A 429 -4.56 28.97 -2.99
N ALA A 430 -4.46 30.24 -2.60
CA ALA A 430 -4.78 31.37 -3.44
C ALA A 430 -3.81 31.45 -4.64
N GLY A 431 -2.52 31.15 -4.46
CA GLY A 431 -1.52 31.15 -5.54
C GLY A 431 -1.76 30.05 -6.56
N TYR A 432 -2.05 28.85 -6.06
CA TYR A 432 -2.38 27.69 -6.88
C TYR A 432 -3.66 27.91 -7.70
N THR A 433 -4.70 28.47 -7.08
CA THR A 433 -5.97 28.77 -7.76
C THR A 433 -5.81 29.89 -8.79
N LEU A 434 -4.96 30.88 -8.51
CA LEU A 434 -4.70 32.00 -9.41
C LEU A 434 -3.88 31.59 -10.64
N GLU A 435 -2.85 30.75 -10.49
CA GLU A 435 -2.10 30.19 -11.61
C GLU A 435 -2.99 29.29 -12.48
N ARG A 436 -3.80 28.45 -11.85
CA ARG A 436 -4.74 27.56 -12.54
C ARG A 436 -5.78 28.34 -13.37
N SER A 437 -6.31 29.45 -12.84
CA SER A 437 -7.35 30.24 -13.51
C SER A 437 -6.81 31.29 -14.49
N LEU A 438 -5.81 32.08 -14.11
CA LEU A 438 -5.30 33.17 -14.93
C LEU A 438 -4.25 32.71 -15.96
N THR A 439 -3.49 31.65 -15.68
CA THR A 439 -2.45 31.16 -16.60
C THR A 439 -2.92 29.98 -17.44
N ARG A 440 -3.70 29.06 -16.86
CA ARG A 440 -4.16 27.84 -17.55
C ARG A 440 -5.61 27.90 -18.02
N GLY A 441 -6.36 28.96 -17.69
CA GLY A 441 -7.76 29.14 -18.11
C GLY A 441 -8.73 28.13 -17.49
N VAL A 442 -8.33 27.44 -16.42
CA VAL A 442 -9.17 26.43 -15.76
C VAL A 442 -9.97 27.11 -14.64
N ALA A 443 -11.30 27.02 -14.73
CA ALA A 443 -12.19 27.61 -13.74
C ALA A 443 -11.88 27.11 -12.31
N PRO A 444 -11.95 27.97 -11.29
CA PRO A 444 -11.77 27.55 -9.90
C PRO A 444 -12.87 26.55 -9.50
N PRO A 445 -12.61 25.66 -8.53
CA PRO A 445 -13.62 24.74 -8.05
C PRO A 445 -14.82 25.52 -7.45
N PRO A 446 -16.06 25.11 -7.73
CA PRO A 446 -17.24 25.80 -7.24
C PRO A 446 -17.34 25.69 -5.71
N GLN A 447 -17.73 26.79 -5.07
CA GLN A 447 -17.91 26.83 -3.62
C GLN A 447 -19.40 26.77 -3.25
N PRO A 448 -19.77 26.00 -2.22
CA PRO A 448 -21.14 25.93 -1.74
C PRO A 448 -21.74 27.31 -1.49
N GLY A 449 -22.86 27.61 -2.16
CA GLY A 449 -23.58 28.87 -2.02
C GLY A 449 -23.15 30.00 -2.97
N ARG A 450 -22.16 29.79 -3.85
CA ARG A 450 -21.88 30.71 -4.96
C ARG A 450 -22.65 30.31 -6.23
N ALA A 451 -22.81 31.29 -7.12
CA ALA A 451 -23.51 31.12 -8.40
C ALA A 451 -22.83 30.15 -9.38
N ASP A 452 -21.58 29.74 -9.11
CA ASP A 452 -20.84 28.72 -9.88
C ASP A 452 -21.09 27.28 -9.38
N ASP A 453 -21.79 27.09 -8.25
CA ASP A 453 -22.13 25.77 -7.71
C ASP A 453 -23.49 25.26 -8.21
N PHE A 454 -23.47 24.46 -9.28
CA PHE A 454 -24.67 23.85 -9.89
C PHE A 454 -25.17 22.58 -9.18
N ARG A 455 -24.67 22.28 -7.98
CA ARG A 455 -25.12 21.11 -7.20
C ARG A 455 -26.43 21.43 -6.52
N TRP A 456 -27.53 20.94 -7.07
CA TRP A 456 -28.82 20.93 -6.38
C TRP A 456 -28.81 19.90 -5.26
N PRO A 457 -29.32 20.23 -4.05
CA PRO A 457 -29.60 19.22 -3.03
C PRO A 457 -30.57 18.20 -3.61
N ARG A 458 -30.27 16.90 -3.49
CA ARG A 458 -31.27 15.87 -3.77
C ARG A 458 -32.30 15.94 -2.65
N GLY A 459 -33.51 16.38 -3.01
CA GLY A 459 -34.69 16.33 -2.13
C GLY A 459 -35.17 14.92 -1.89
#